data_AF-A0A164ZXU8-F1
#
_entry.id   AF-A0A164ZXU8-F1
#
_cell.length_a   1.000
_cell.length_b   1.000
_cell.length_c   1.000
_cell.angle_alpha   90.00
_cell.angle_beta   90.00
_cell.angle_gamma   90.00
#
_symmetry.space_group_name_H-M   'P 1'
#
loop_
_entity.id
_entity.type
_entity.pdbx_description
1 polymer ?
#
loop_
_entity_poly.entity_id
_entity_poly.type
_entity_poly.pdbx_seq_one_letter_code
_entity_poly.pdbx_strand_id
1 'polypeptide(L)'
;MAKGGGDFLSLDDIHEKAKHHAIIASIGFLVLLPIGVLIPRFTRTFNKRWFWGHWITQFLISGPFVLTGIGLGMNLTGKLQTGGHFVDPHKKAGLALLILYLVQITIGAIIHFFKTPRLMGGRRPPQNYFHAILGIAIITLAFWQVHYGITIEWTEGTTGVAPPSALRAWKAWIVVIFVLYFGGLALLPRQYRQERLAREGAMPEKVGMRDVEGNGSGEGLTHA
;
A
#
# COMPACT_ATOMS: atom_id res chain seq x y z
N MET A 1 -46.39 9.33 -22.95
CA MET A 1 -46.28 8.88 -21.54
C MET A 1 -44.81 8.97 -21.14
N ALA A 2 -44.43 10.05 -20.45
CA ALA A 2 -43.03 10.29 -20.07
C ALA A 2 -42.69 9.50 -18.79
N LYS A 3 -41.78 8.52 -18.91
CA LYS A 3 -41.04 7.98 -17.76
C LYS A 3 -39.71 8.74 -17.71
N GLY A 4 -39.65 9.77 -16.88
CA GLY A 4 -38.47 10.64 -16.78
C GLY A 4 -38.43 11.40 -15.46
N GLY A 5 -38.77 10.75 -14.35
CA GLY A 5 -38.50 11.27 -13.01
C GLY A 5 -37.07 10.93 -12.64
N GLY A 6 -36.11 11.76 -13.07
CA GLY A 6 -34.79 11.74 -12.44
C GLY A 6 -34.95 12.34 -11.05
N ASP A 7 -34.90 11.52 -10.00
CA ASP A 7 -34.90 12.00 -8.62
C ASP A 7 -33.67 12.86 -8.37
N PHE A 8 -33.83 14.18 -8.53
CA PHE A 8 -32.86 15.15 -8.10
C PHE A 8 -32.82 15.11 -6.57
N LEU A 9 -31.62 14.91 -6.02
CA LEU A 9 -31.40 14.90 -4.58
C LEU A 9 -31.64 16.29 -3.99
N SER A 10 -32.18 16.33 -2.78
CA SER A 10 -32.16 17.57 -1.99
C SER A 10 -30.72 17.97 -1.66
N LEU A 11 -30.50 19.25 -1.35
CA LEU A 11 -29.17 19.73 -0.92
C LEU A 11 -28.69 19.03 0.36
N ASP A 12 -29.61 18.66 1.26
CA ASP A 12 -29.30 17.92 2.48
C ASP A 12 -28.84 16.49 2.15
N ASP A 13 -29.51 15.82 1.19
CA ASP A 13 -29.10 14.50 0.74
C ASP A 13 -27.71 14.51 0.07
N ILE A 14 -27.41 15.56 -0.69
CA ILE A 14 -26.09 15.76 -1.32
C ILE A 14 -25.02 15.90 -0.25
N HIS A 15 -25.23 16.77 0.74
CA HIS A 15 -24.29 16.98 1.84
C HIS A 15 -24.02 15.69 2.61
N GLU A 16 -25.07 14.94 2.99
CA GLU A 16 -24.89 13.70 3.75
C GLU A 16 -24.18 12.61 2.93
N LYS A 17 -24.48 12.47 1.64
CA LYS A 17 -23.75 11.52 0.76
C LYS A 17 -22.29 11.93 0.56
N ALA A 18 -22.01 13.23 0.37
CA ALA A 18 -20.66 13.76 0.24
C ALA A 18 -19.85 13.50 1.51
N LYS A 19 -20.46 13.72 2.68
CA LYS A 19 -19.88 13.44 3.99
C LYS A 19 -19.57 11.95 4.19
N HIS A 20 -20.50 11.06 3.85
CA HIS A 20 -20.24 9.62 3.93
C HIS A 20 -19.09 9.18 3.02
N HIS A 21 -19.07 9.63 1.76
CA HIS A 21 -17.95 9.39 0.86
C HIS A 21 -16.63 9.90 1.46
N ALA A 22 -16.59 11.16 1.90
CA ALA A 22 -15.39 11.79 2.43
C ALA A 22 -14.84 11.06 3.65
N ILE A 23 -15.71 10.66 4.59
CA ILE A 23 -15.31 9.94 5.82
C ILE A 23 -14.79 8.55 5.47
N ILE A 24 -15.57 7.75 4.73
CA ILE A 24 -15.20 6.36 4.42
C ILE A 24 -13.92 6.31 3.57
N ALA A 25 -13.82 7.17 2.55
CA ALA A 25 -12.63 7.26 1.71
C ALA A 25 -11.41 7.72 2.52
N SER A 26 -11.55 8.71 3.41
CA SER A 26 -10.44 9.16 4.26
C SER A 26 -9.99 8.08 5.24
N ILE A 27 -10.91 7.32 5.84
CA ILE A 27 -10.54 6.20 6.72
C ILE A 27 -9.77 5.14 5.93
N GLY A 28 -10.26 4.74 4.75
CA GLY A 28 -9.56 3.79 3.89
C GLY A 28 -8.15 4.29 3.51
N PHE A 29 -8.10 5.43 2.82
CA PHE A 29 -6.88 5.91 2.16
C PHE A 29 -5.87 6.60 3.09
N LEU A 30 -6.32 7.37 4.08
CA LEU A 30 -5.43 8.14 4.95
C LEU A 30 -5.17 7.46 6.29
N VAL A 31 -6.02 6.55 6.76
CA VAL A 31 -5.82 5.89 8.06
C VAL A 31 -5.37 4.45 7.88
N LEU A 32 -6.20 3.61 7.27
CA LEU A 32 -5.96 2.17 7.21
C LEU A 32 -4.76 1.81 6.31
N LEU A 33 -4.66 2.39 5.10
CA LEU A 33 -3.51 2.12 4.22
C LEU A 33 -2.18 2.57 4.85
N PRO A 34 -2.04 3.78 5.44
CA PRO A 34 -0.81 4.18 6.13
C PRO A 34 -0.49 3.31 7.35
N ILE A 35 -1.47 2.94 8.17
CA ILE A 35 -1.24 1.98 9.28
C ILE A 35 -0.68 0.67 8.72
N GLY A 36 -1.27 0.16 7.65
CA GLY A 36 -0.77 -1.02 6.93
C GLY A 36 0.69 -0.87 6.50
N VAL A 37 1.12 0.30 6.05
CA VAL A 37 2.52 0.60 5.66
C VAL A 37 3.44 0.68 6.90
N LEU A 38 2.96 1.21 8.02
CA LEU A 38 3.76 1.34 9.24
C LEU A 38 4.01 -0.01 9.93
N ILE A 39 3.11 -0.98 9.81
CA ILE A 39 3.29 -2.34 10.39
C ILE A 39 4.64 -2.96 9.99
N PRO A 40 4.97 -3.19 8.71
CA PRO A 40 6.26 -3.76 8.33
C PRO A 40 7.43 -2.84 8.66
N ARG A 41 7.20 -1.52 8.71
CA ARG A 41 8.25 -0.55 9.02
C ARG A 41 8.75 -0.73 10.46
N PHE A 42 7.85 -0.93 11.42
CA PHE A 42 8.20 -1.07 12.83
C PHE A 42 8.38 -2.51 13.31
N THR A 43 7.67 -3.48 12.72
CA THR A 43 7.61 -4.85 13.30
C THR A 43 8.49 -5.87 12.60
N ARG A 44 8.93 -5.61 11.35
CA ARG A 44 9.62 -6.61 10.52
C ARG A 44 10.92 -7.14 11.14
N THR A 45 11.62 -6.33 11.95
CA THR A 45 12.89 -6.74 12.58
C THR A 45 12.72 -7.48 13.91
N PHE A 46 11.48 -7.60 14.40
CA PHE A 46 11.16 -8.17 15.71
C PHE A 46 10.15 -9.33 15.65
N ASN A 47 9.22 -9.30 14.69
CA ASN A 47 8.12 -10.25 14.62
C ASN A 47 8.00 -10.86 13.21
N LYS A 48 8.16 -12.19 13.09
CA LYS A 48 8.04 -12.92 11.81
C LYS A 48 6.64 -12.86 11.19
N ARG A 49 5.60 -12.53 11.97
CA ARG A 49 4.21 -12.39 11.52
C ARG A 49 3.88 -10.99 10.95
N TRP A 50 4.87 -10.10 10.81
CA TRP A 50 4.68 -8.75 10.25
C TRP A 50 3.92 -8.76 8.92
N PHE A 51 4.17 -9.78 8.07
CA PHE A 51 3.54 -9.89 6.76
C PHE A 51 2.04 -10.10 6.89
N TRP A 52 1.59 -10.96 7.80
CA TRP A 52 0.16 -11.19 8.02
C TRP A 52 -0.53 -9.93 8.53
N GLY A 53 0.08 -9.21 9.48
CA GLY A 53 -0.46 -7.93 9.95
C GLY A 53 -0.58 -6.90 8.82
N HIS A 54 0.46 -6.79 7.98
CA HIS A 54 0.44 -5.93 6.79
C HIS A 54 -0.65 -6.36 5.80
N TRP A 55 -0.70 -7.64 5.43
CA TRP A 55 -1.62 -8.17 4.43
C TRP A 55 -3.09 -8.07 4.88
N ILE A 56 -3.41 -8.45 6.12
CA ILE A 56 -4.77 -8.32 6.67
C ILE A 56 -5.20 -6.85 6.67
N THR A 57 -4.34 -5.96 7.15
CA THR A 57 -4.67 -4.53 7.21
C THR A 57 -4.87 -3.94 5.82
N GLN A 58 -3.95 -4.21 4.89
CA GLN A 58 -4.02 -3.65 3.54
C GLN A 58 -5.16 -4.24 2.72
N PHE A 59 -5.31 -5.56 2.68
CA PHE A 59 -6.28 -6.20 1.79
C PHE A 59 -7.65 -6.38 2.45
N LEU A 60 -7.72 -7.10 3.58
CA LEU A 60 -9.00 -7.50 4.17
C LEU A 60 -9.72 -6.35 4.87
N ILE A 61 -8.98 -5.44 5.52
CA ILE A 61 -9.57 -4.33 6.26
C ILE A 61 -9.68 -3.09 5.38
N SER A 62 -8.59 -2.65 4.75
CA SER A 62 -8.63 -1.42 3.94
C SER A 62 -9.40 -1.60 2.63
N GLY A 63 -9.37 -2.79 2.02
CA GLY A 63 -10.05 -3.08 0.76
C GLY A 63 -11.53 -2.72 0.75
N PRO A 64 -12.34 -3.20 1.72
CA PRO A 64 -13.74 -2.79 1.85
C PRO A 64 -13.92 -1.27 1.94
N PHE A 65 -13.14 -0.56 2.77
CA PHE A 65 -13.25 0.89 2.90
C PHE A 65 -12.88 1.63 1.61
N VAL A 66 -11.83 1.20 0.93
CA VAL A 66 -11.42 1.78 -0.36
C VAL A 66 -12.51 1.58 -1.41
N LEU A 67 -13.03 0.36 -1.55
CA LEU A 67 -14.08 0.04 -2.53
C LEU A 67 -15.38 0.75 -2.22
N THR A 68 -15.82 0.76 -0.95
CA THR A 68 -17.02 1.50 -0.52
C THR A 68 -16.85 3.00 -0.71
N GLY A 69 -15.69 3.57 -0.34
CA GLY A 69 -15.40 4.98 -0.53
C GLY A 69 -15.50 5.40 -2.00
N ILE A 70 -14.85 4.65 -2.90
CA ILE A 70 -14.93 4.90 -4.35
C ILE A 70 -16.37 4.71 -4.86
N GLY A 71 -17.05 3.64 -4.45
CA GLY A 71 -18.43 3.36 -4.86
C GLY A 71 -19.41 4.47 -4.45
N LEU A 72 -19.26 5.02 -3.24
CA LEU A 72 -20.05 6.17 -2.77
C LEU A 72 -19.77 7.42 -3.62
N GLY A 73 -18.50 7.67 -3.96
CA GLY A 73 -18.12 8.81 -4.81
C GLY A 73 -18.67 8.70 -6.24
N MET A 74 -18.63 7.49 -6.82
CA MET A 74 -19.28 7.21 -8.10
C MET A 74 -20.81 7.40 -7.99
N ASN A 75 -21.46 6.84 -6.96
CA ASN A 75 -22.91 7.01 -6.78
C ASN A 75 -23.32 8.48 -6.66
N LEU A 76 -22.55 9.27 -5.91
CA LEU A 76 -22.80 10.70 -5.75
C LEU A 76 -22.61 11.42 -7.09
N THR A 77 -21.53 11.14 -7.82
CA THR A 77 -21.27 11.75 -9.13
C THR A 77 -22.41 11.53 -10.12
N GLY A 78 -23.02 10.34 -10.15
CA GLY A 78 -24.16 10.04 -11.03
C GLY A 78 -25.44 10.81 -10.70
N LYS A 79 -25.49 11.47 -9.53
CA LYS A 79 -26.63 12.26 -9.04
C LYS A 79 -26.35 13.76 -9.01
N LEU A 80 -25.09 14.15 -9.18
CA LEU A 80 -24.67 15.54 -9.25
C LEU A 80 -24.65 16.02 -10.70
N GLN A 81 -25.02 17.29 -10.93
CA GLN A 81 -24.85 17.96 -12.22
C GLN A 81 -23.42 18.50 -12.43
N THR A 82 -22.40 17.80 -11.92
CA THR A 82 -20.99 18.21 -11.99
C THR A 82 -20.25 17.65 -13.22
N GLY A 83 -20.97 17.52 -14.34
CA GLY A 83 -20.40 17.04 -15.61
C GLY A 83 -20.21 15.52 -15.73
N GLY A 84 -20.59 14.74 -14.71
CA GLY A 84 -20.53 13.27 -14.75
C GLY A 84 -19.19 12.69 -14.28
N HIS A 85 -18.94 11.43 -14.65
CA HIS A 85 -17.80 10.64 -14.14
C HIS A 85 -16.49 11.00 -14.81
N PHE A 86 -15.41 11.06 -14.01
CA PHE A 86 -14.02 11.19 -14.48
C PHE A 86 -13.72 12.43 -15.33
N VAL A 87 -14.45 13.52 -15.10
CA VAL A 87 -14.27 14.77 -15.86
C VAL A 87 -13.24 15.71 -15.23
N ASP A 88 -13.22 15.81 -13.90
CA ASP A 88 -12.31 16.66 -13.14
C ASP A 88 -11.08 15.89 -12.59
N PRO A 89 -10.06 16.61 -12.09
CA PRO A 89 -8.86 16.00 -11.52
C PRO A 89 -9.14 15.06 -10.36
N HIS A 90 -10.11 15.35 -9.48
CA HIS A 90 -10.41 14.48 -8.34
C HIS A 90 -10.97 13.15 -8.81
N LYS A 91 -11.99 13.13 -9.66
CA LYS A 91 -12.59 11.88 -10.14
C LYS A 91 -11.56 11.02 -10.91
N LYS A 92 -10.71 11.65 -11.73
CA LYS A 92 -9.63 10.95 -12.46
C LYS A 92 -8.59 10.36 -11.52
N ALA A 93 -8.12 11.13 -10.54
CA ALA A 93 -7.13 10.66 -9.59
C ALA A 93 -7.68 9.62 -8.61
N GLY A 94 -8.97 9.67 -8.28
CA GLY A 94 -9.66 8.64 -7.50
C GLY A 94 -9.69 7.30 -8.23
N LEU A 95 -9.98 7.30 -9.54
CA LEU A 95 -9.88 6.10 -10.37
C LEU A 95 -8.43 5.60 -10.48
N ALA A 96 -7.48 6.51 -10.69
CA ALA A 96 -6.06 6.16 -10.73
C ALA A 96 -5.61 5.50 -9.42
N LEU A 97 -6.01 6.04 -8.26
CA LEU A 97 -5.74 5.47 -6.95
C LEU A 97 -6.31 4.07 -6.78
N LEU A 98 -7.54 3.81 -7.25
CA LEU A 98 -8.12 2.47 -7.23
C LEU A 98 -7.28 1.49 -8.07
N ILE A 99 -6.92 1.88 -9.29
CA ILE A 99 -6.10 1.04 -10.19
C ILE A 99 -4.73 0.76 -9.54
N LEU A 100 -4.05 1.80 -9.06
CA LEU A 100 -2.74 1.67 -8.40
C LEU A 100 -2.83 0.79 -7.15
N TYR A 101 -3.89 0.92 -6.36
CA TYR A 101 -4.13 0.09 -5.18
C TYR A 101 -4.31 -1.39 -5.55
N LEU A 102 -5.11 -1.71 -6.57
CA LEU A 102 -5.29 -3.10 -7.04
C LEU A 102 -3.99 -3.68 -7.60
N VAL A 103 -3.23 -2.89 -8.36
CA VAL A 103 -1.88 -3.27 -8.82
C VAL A 103 -0.96 -3.54 -7.64
N GLN A 104 -0.97 -2.68 -6.62
CA GLN A 104 -0.14 -2.80 -5.43
C GLN A 104 -0.44 -4.07 -4.63
N ILE A 105 -1.72 -4.41 -4.44
CA ILE A 105 -2.13 -5.68 -3.80
C ILE A 105 -1.66 -6.87 -4.63
N THR A 106 -1.86 -6.82 -5.95
CA THR A 106 -1.50 -7.91 -6.86
C THR A 106 0.00 -8.18 -6.84
N ILE A 107 0.81 -7.12 -6.93
CA ILE A 107 2.27 -7.23 -6.81
C ILE A 107 2.67 -7.77 -5.43
N GLY A 108 2.05 -7.29 -4.36
CA GLY A 108 2.28 -7.79 -3.01
C GLY A 108 1.99 -9.30 -2.89
N ALA A 109 0.88 -9.75 -3.48
CA ALA A 109 0.53 -11.16 -3.52
C ALA A 109 1.54 -11.99 -4.34
N ILE A 110 1.95 -11.49 -5.51
CA ILE A 110 3.01 -12.12 -6.32
C ILE A 110 4.29 -12.27 -5.50
N ILE A 111 4.77 -11.22 -4.84
CA ILE A 111 6.02 -11.24 -4.07
C ILE A 111 5.98 -12.28 -2.93
N HIS A 112 4.85 -12.40 -2.25
CA HIS A 112 4.76 -13.16 -1.00
C HIS A 112 4.21 -14.58 -1.15
N PHE A 113 3.34 -14.83 -2.12
CA PHE A 113 2.74 -16.15 -2.33
C PHE A 113 3.36 -16.90 -3.51
N PHE A 114 3.85 -16.20 -4.53
CA PHE A 114 4.46 -16.81 -5.69
C PHE A 114 5.98 -16.65 -5.59
N LYS A 115 6.69 -17.73 -5.23
CA LYS A 115 8.15 -17.72 -5.07
C LYS A 115 8.84 -17.34 -6.39
N THR A 116 9.11 -16.05 -6.59
CA THR A 116 9.93 -15.61 -7.72
C THR A 116 11.35 -16.18 -7.57
N PRO A 117 11.91 -16.82 -8.60
CA PRO A 117 13.27 -17.37 -8.55
C PRO A 117 14.26 -16.31 -8.05
N ARG A 118 15.18 -16.70 -7.17
CA ARG A 118 16.23 -15.82 -6.64
C ARG A 118 17.29 -15.55 -7.73
N LEU A 119 16.91 -14.81 -8.77
CA LEU A 119 17.76 -14.51 -9.92
C LEU A 119 19.01 -13.70 -9.58
N MET A 120 19.07 -13.04 -8.40
CA MET A 120 20.18 -12.18 -7.99
C MET A 120 20.88 -12.65 -6.71
N GLY A 121 21.39 -13.89 -6.67
CA GLY A 121 22.35 -14.32 -5.63
C GLY A 121 21.89 -14.08 -4.18
N GLY A 122 20.59 -14.25 -3.89
CA GLY A 122 20.02 -14.02 -2.55
C GLY A 122 19.79 -12.55 -2.15
N ARG A 123 20.04 -11.56 -3.03
CA ARG A 123 19.63 -10.16 -2.82
C ARG A 123 18.11 -10.00 -2.91
N ARG A 124 17.59 -8.91 -2.32
CA ARG A 124 16.15 -8.59 -2.43
C ARG A 124 15.79 -8.39 -3.91
N PRO A 125 14.79 -9.12 -4.42
CA PRO A 125 14.37 -8.96 -5.80
C PRO A 125 13.85 -7.55 -6.11
N PRO A 126 14.06 -6.98 -7.32
CA PRO A 126 13.71 -5.60 -7.68
C PRO A 126 12.25 -5.25 -7.42
N GLN A 127 11.34 -6.20 -7.63
CA GLN A 127 9.91 -6.03 -7.39
C GLN A 127 9.58 -5.65 -5.93
N ASN A 128 10.44 -6.00 -4.96
CA ASN A 128 10.24 -5.60 -3.56
C ASN A 128 10.48 -4.10 -3.37
N TYR A 129 11.46 -3.53 -4.06
CA TYR A 129 11.73 -2.09 -4.04
C TYR A 129 10.62 -1.36 -4.79
N PHE A 130 10.23 -1.87 -5.96
CA PHE A 130 9.11 -1.31 -6.72
C PHE A 130 7.83 -1.28 -5.88
N HIS A 131 7.46 -2.39 -5.23
CA HIS A 131 6.31 -2.46 -4.33
C HIS A 131 6.38 -1.42 -3.20
N ALA A 132 7.55 -1.23 -2.58
CA ALA A 132 7.71 -0.23 -1.53
C ALA A 132 7.56 1.21 -2.06
N ILE A 133 8.18 1.53 -3.19
CA ILE A 133 8.14 2.87 -3.80
C ILE A 133 6.72 3.18 -4.28
N LEU A 134 6.08 2.25 -4.99
CA LEU A 134 4.70 2.38 -5.45
C LEU A 134 3.74 2.60 -4.27
N GLY A 135 3.93 1.86 -3.17
CA GLY A 135 3.14 2.05 -1.96
C GLY A 135 3.25 3.46 -1.38
N ILE A 136 4.46 4.02 -1.31
CA ILE A 136 4.67 5.41 -0.86
C ILE A 136 4.00 6.40 -1.82
N ALA A 137 4.15 6.20 -3.13
CA ALA A 137 3.53 7.05 -4.15
C ALA A 137 1.99 7.06 -4.03
N ILE A 138 1.37 5.91 -3.78
CA ILE A 138 -0.08 5.78 -3.54
C ILE A 138 -0.50 6.59 -2.30
N ILE A 139 0.24 6.49 -1.18
CA ILE A 139 -0.08 7.26 0.02
C ILE A 139 0.04 8.77 -0.24
N THR A 140 1.11 9.20 -0.91
CA THR A 140 1.29 10.62 -1.25
C THR A 140 0.14 11.13 -2.14
N LEU A 141 -0.22 10.37 -3.18
CA LEU A 141 -1.33 10.72 -4.07
C LEU A 141 -2.67 10.73 -3.31
N ALA A 142 -2.88 9.81 -2.36
CA ALA A 142 -4.06 9.79 -1.51
C ALA A 142 -4.17 11.03 -0.62
N PHE A 143 -3.07 11.50 -0.03
CA PHE A 143 -3.07 12.75 0.73
C PHE A 143 -3.44 13.95 -0.15
N TRP A 144 -2.85 14.04 -1.35
CA TRP A 144 -3.22 15.08 -2.32
C TRP A 144 -4.70 15.00 -2.71
N GLN A 145 -5.19 13.79 -3.00
CA GLN A 145 -6.57 13.54 -3.40
C GLN A 145 -7.58 14.01 -2.35
N VAL A 146 -7.35 13.69 -1.08
CA VAL A 146 -8.24 14.12 0.01
C VAL A 146 -8.12 15.63 0.25
N HIS A 147 -6.93 16.21 0.14
CA HIS A 147 -6.77 17.66 0.22
C HIS A 147 -7.58 18.37 -0.87
N TYR A 148 -7.45 17.91 -2.12
CA TYR A 148 -8.23 18.41 -3.25
C TYR A 148 -9.74 18.25 -2.99
N GLY A 149 -10.15 17.09 -2.48
CA GLY A 149 -11.54 16.81 -2.11
C GLY A 149 -12.10 17.81 -1.07
N ILE A 150 -11.32 18.13 -0.04
CA ILE A 150 -11.71 19.08 1.01
C ILE A 150 -11.77 20.52 0.50
N THR A 151 -10.81 20.91 -0.36
CA THR A 151 -10.59 22.32 -0.71
C THR A 151 -11.32 22.78 -1.97
N ILE A 152 -11.66 21.85 -2.87
CA ILE A 152 -12.26 22.16 -4.17
C ILE A 152 -13.58 21.39 -4.32
N GLU A 153 -13.53 20.06 -4.37
CA GLU A 153 -14.71 19.24 -4.70
C GLU A 153 -15.84 19.37 -3.70
N TRP A 154 -15.53 19.57 -2.41
CA TRP A 154 -16.57 19.79 -1.42
C TRP A 154 -17.42 21.01 -1.81
N THR A 155 -16.78 22.12 -2.17
CA THR A 155 -17.48 23.35 -2.53
C THR A 155 -18.19 23.23 -3.86
N GLU A 156 -17.54 22.63 -4.87
CA GLU A 156 -18.16 22.42 -6.18
C GLU A 156 -19.35 21.44 -6.13
N GLY A 157 -19.24 20.38 -5.32
CA GLY A 157 -20.23 19.33 -5.25
C GLY A 157 -21.39 19.60 -4.27
N THR A 158 -21.18 20.41 -3.24
CA THR A 158 -22.19 20.65 -2.18
C THR A 158 -22.68 22.09 -2.11
N THR A 159 -22.06 23.04 -2.84
CA THR A 159 -22.28 24.50 -2.72
C THR A 159 -21.90 25.10 -1.35
N GLY A 160 -21.37 24.29 -0.42
CA GLY A 160 -20.95 24.70 0.92
C GLY A 160 -19.43 24.78 1.09
N VAL A 161 -18.99 25.07 2.31
CA VAL A 161 -17.56 25.04 2.69
C VAL A 161 -17.30 23.82 3.55
N ALA A 162 -16.22 23.10 3.27
CA ALA A 162 -15.82 21.96 4.09
C ALA A 162 -15.55 22.41 5.54
N PRO A 163 -15.89 21.60 6.56
CA PRO A 163 -15.61 21.95 7.94
C PRO A 163 -14.13 22.29 8.15
N PRO A 164 -13.76 23.44 8.76
CA PRO A 164 -12.36 23.80 8.98
C PRO A 164 -11.58 22.78 9.84
N SER A 165 -12.29 21.97 10.62
CA SER A 165 -11.71 20.83 11.35
C SER A 165 -11.16 19.76 10.42
N ALA A 166 -11.75 19.51 9.25
CA ALA A 166 -11.29 18.51 8.30
C ALA A 166 -9.90 18.85 7.74
N LEU A 167 -9.68 20.10 7.33
CA LEU A 167 -8.37 20.55 6.84
C LEU A 167 -7.31 20.57 7.96
N ARG A 168 -7.70 20.96 9.19
CA ARG A 168 -6.80 20.89 10.36
C ARG A 168 -6.41 19.44 10.67
N ALA A 169 -7.36 18.52 10.66
CA ALA A 169 -7.12 17.10 10.87
C ALA A 169 -6.19 16.54 9.78
N TRP A 170 -6.44 16.86 8.51
CA TRP A 170 -5.58 16.47 7.39
C TRP A 170 -4.13 16.95 7.57
N LYS A 171 -3.93 18.24 7.93
CA LYS A 171 -2.60 18.84 8.18
C LYS A 171 -1.88 18.18 9.34
N ALA A 172 -2.57 17.92 10.44
CA ALA A 172 -1.98 17.21 11.58
C ALA A 172 -1.60 15.78 11.20
N TRP A 173 -2.48 15.09 10.49
CA TRP A 173 -2.31 13.68 10.17
C TRP A 173 -1.19 13.43 9.16
N ILE A 174 -1.05 14.27 8.14
CA ILE A 174 0.08 14.15 7.20
C ILE A 174 1.42 14.28 7.93
N VAL A 175 1.55 15.21 8.88
CA VAL A 175 2.76 15.34 9.70
C VAL A 175 3.01 14.08 10.52
N VAL A 176 2.00 13.56 11.21
CA VAL A 176 2.11 12.33 12.02
C VAL A 176 2.58 11.15 11.17
N ILE A 177 1.95 10.90 10.02
CA ILE A 177 2.30 9.76 9.16
C ILE A 177 3.74 9.88 8.63
N PHE A 178 4.16 11.06 8.18
CA PHE A 178 5.52 11.24 7.68
C PHE A 178 6.56 11.10 8.79
N VAL A 179 6.32 11.66 9.98
CA VAL A 179 7.21 11.50 11.14
C VAL A 179 7.34 10.03 11.52
N LEU A 180 6.23 9.30 11.62
CA LEU A 180 6.26 7.87 11.95
C LEU A 180 6.98 7.05 10.87
N TYR A 181 6.70 7.33 9.59
CA TYR A 181 7.33 6.61 8.49
C TYR A 181 8.85 6.79 8.49
N PHE A 182 9.31 8.04 8.58
CA PHE A 182 10.74 8.36 8.59
C PHE A 182 11.43 7.92 9.88
N GLY A 183 10.78 8.06 11.03
CA GLY A 183 11.30 7.54 12.30
C GLY A 183 11.56 6.03 12.24
N GLY A 184 10.65 5.29 11.60
CA GLY A 184 10.83 3.86 11.38
C GLY A 184 11.99 3.49 10.44
N LEU A 185 12.53 4.42 9.64
CA LEU A 185 13.74 4.16 8.84
C LEU A 185 14.97 3.93 9.70
N ALA A 186 14.98 4.38 10.97
CA ALA A 186 16.03 4.06 11.93
C ALA A 186 16.24 2.55 12.14
N LEU A 187 15.23 1.72 11.82
CA LEU A 187 15.31 0.26 11.90
C LEU A 187 15.92 -0.41 10.65
N LEU A 188 16.17 0.34 9.57
CA LEU A 188 16.74 -0.19 8.33
C LEU A 188 18.11 -0.86 8.51
N PRO A 189 19.09 -0.29 9.25
CA PRO A 189 20.39 -0.92 9.45
C PRO A 189 20.26 -2.31 10.10
N ARG A 190 19.38 -2.42 11.10
CA ARG A 190 19.05 -3.70 11.74
C ARG A 190 18.46 -4.69 10.76
N GLN A 191 17.50 -4.24 9.94
CA GLN A 191 16.89 -5.09 8.91
C GLN A 191 17.93 -5.61 7.90
N TYR A 192 18.81 -4.75 7.40
CA TYR A 192 19.85 -5.16 6.44
C TYR A 192 20.86 -6.14 7.06
N ARG A 193 21.23 -5.95 8.33
CA ARG A 193 22.08 -6.89 9.06
C ARG A 193 21.43 -8.27 9.17
N GLN A 194 20.16 -8.35 9.56
CA GLN A 194 19.43 -9.62 9.68
C GLN A 194 19.34 -10.35 8.33
N GLU A 195 19.07 -9.64 7.24
CA GLU A 195 19.02 -10.24 5.90
C GLU A 195 20.38 -10.68 5.38
N ARG A 196 21.46 -9.99 5.76
CA ARG A 196 22.83 -10.43 5.44
C ARG A 196 23.17 -11.74 6.14
N LEU A 197 22.93 -11.82 7.45
CA LEU A 197 23.17 -13.06 8.22
C LEU A 197 22.34 -14.23 7.69
N ALA A 198 21.07 -13.99 7.32
CA ALA A 198 20.21 -15.01 6.73
C ALA A 198 20.69 -15.50 5.35
N ARG A 199 21.44 -14.67 4.60
CA ARG A 199 22.09 -15.07 3.34
C ARG A 199 23.33 -15.91 3.61
N GLU A 200 24.20 -15.45 4.50
CA GLU A 200 25.45 -16.11 4.86
C GLU A 200 25.19 -17.51 5.44
N GLY A 201 24.22 -17.64 6.36
CA GLY A 201 23.84 -18.94 6.93
C GLY A 201 23.04 -19.87 6.00
N ALA A 202 22.60 -19.38 4.83
CA ALA A 202 21.90 -20.19 3.83
C ALA A 202 22.82 -20.69 2.70
N MET A 203 24.08 -20.23 2.66
CA MET A 203 25.11 -20.82 1.80
C MET A 203 25.48 -22.17 2.41
N PRO A 204 25.20 -23.31 1.76
CA PRO A 204 25.58 -24.60 2.31
C PRO A 204 27.11 -24.66 2.46
N GLU A 205 27.55 -25.26 3.55
CA GLU A 205 28.90 -25.75 3.86
C GLU A 205 29.36 -26.80 2.82
N LYS A 206 29.29 -26.48 1.52
CA LYS A 206 29.64 -27.36 0.40
C LYS A 206 30.91 -26.92 -0.31
N VAL A 207 31.72 -26.10 0.35
CA VAL A 207 33.06 -25.68 -0.12
C VAL A 207 34.17 -26.15 0.85
N GLY A 208 33.86 -27.04 1.80
CA GLY A 208 34.83 -27.54 2.78
C GLY A 208 35.15 -29.04 2.69
N MET A 209 34.46 -29.81 1.85
CA MET A 209 34.51 -31.29 1.89
C MET A 209 34.98 -31.94 0.58
N ARG A 210 35.61 -31.18 -0.32
CA ARG A 210 36.24 -31.73 -1.54
C ARG A 210 37.75 -31.94 -1.45
N ASP A 211 38.39 -31.56 -0.35
CA ASP A 211 39.87 -31.55 -0.27
C ASP A 211 40.44 -32.62 0.70
N VAL A 212 39.63 -33.57 1.18
CA VAL A 212 40.08 -34.57 2.18
C VAL A 212 40.17 -36.02 1.62
N GLU A 213 39.61 -36.32 0.45
CA GLU A 213 39.65 -37.70 -0.12
C GLU A 213 40.68 -37.87 -1.26
N GLY A 214 41.71 -37.03 -1.30
CA GLY A 214 42.68 -37.00 -2.39
C GLY A 214 44.13 -37.25 -1.98
N ASN A 215 44.44 -38.04 -0.94
CA ASN A 215 45.81 -38.49 -0.71
C ASN A 215 45.90 -39.77 0.14
N GLY A 216 45.56 -40.91 -0.45
CA GLY A 216 45.71 -42.24 0.14
C GLY A 216 46.43 -43.18 -0.81
N SER A 217 47.75 -43.02 -0.89
CA SER A 217 48.78 -44.05 -1.15
C SER A 217 48.49 -45.13 -2.19
N GLY A 218 49.04 -44.94 -3.39
CA GLY A 218 49.44 -46.04 -4.27
C GLY A 218 50.95 -46.28 -4.18
N GLU A 219 51.36 -47.29 -3.42
CA GLU A 219 52.63 -48.03 -3.48
C GLU A 219 52.34 -49.37 -2.77
N GLY A 220 52.66 -50.59 -3.22
CA GLY A 220 53.32 -51.13 -4.39
C GLY A 220 53.24 -52.68 -4.28
N LEU A 221 53.19 -53.36 -5.41
CA LEU A 221 53.31 -54.82 -5.54
C LEU A 221 54.69 -55.31 -5.06
N THR A 222 54.78 -56.48 -4.41
CA THR A 222 55.71 -57.58 -4.76
C THR A 222 55.55 -58.83 -3.87
N HIS A 223 55.36 -59.98 -4.54
CA HIS A 223 55.90 -61.33 -4.29
C HIS A 223 56.10 -61.87 -2.86
N ALA A 224 55.32 -62.91 -2.48
CA ALA A 224 55.75 -64.32 -2.33
C ALA A 224 54.65 -65.13 -1.64
#